data_AF-A0A967LG26-F1
#
_entry.id   AF-A0A967LG26-F1
#
_cell.length_a   1.000
_cell.length_b   1.000
_cell.length_c   1.000
_cell.angle_alpha   90.00
_cell.angle_beta   90.00
_cell.angle_gamma   90.00
#
_symmetry.space_group_name_H-M   'P 1'
#
loop_
_entity.id
_entity.type
_entity.pdbx_description
1 polymer ?
#
loop_
_entity_poly.entity_id
_entity_poly.type
_entity_poly.pdbx_seq_one_letter_code
_entity_poly.pdbx_strand_id
1 'polypeptide(L)' 'DPARAVLWDLDGTLVDSRSYHWRSWQAALDAEGVAITEEDFLESFGQRNDTILKS' A
#
# COMPACT_ATOMS: atom_id res chain seq x y z
N ASP A 1 5.22 12.61 33.25
CA ASP A 1 5.67 13.43 32.10
C ASP A 1 4.86 12.99 30.90
N PRO A 2 4.11 13.85 30.19
CA PRO A 2 3.36 13.44 29.02
C PRO A 2 4.30 13.02 27.88
N ALA A 3 3.83 12.16 26.98
CA ALA A 3 4.61 11.75 25.82
C ALA A 3 5.03 12.97 24.98
N ARG A 4 6.33 13.09 24.66
CA ARG A 4 6.92 14.24 23.95
C ARG A 4 7.28 13.96 22.48
N ALA A 5 6.70 12.94 21.88
CA ALA A 5 6.90 12.63 20.46
C ALA A 5 5.69 11.91 19.88
N VAL A 6 5.48 12.09 18.57
CA VAL A 6 4.47 11.40 17.77
C VAL A 6 5.17 10.77 16.57
N LEU A 7 4.82 9.52 16.26
CA LEU A 7 5.21 8.85 15.03
C LEU A 7 4.05 8.96 14.04
N TRP A 8 4.37 9.36 12.82
CA TRP A 8 3.43 9.44 11.72
C TRP A 8 3.89 8.46 10.65
N ASP A 9 2.95 7.66 10.16
CA ASP A 9 3.13 6.93 8.92
C ASP A 9 3.16 7.90 7.73
N LEU A 10 3.63 7.45 6.57
CA LEU A 10 3.71 8.28 5.38
C LEU A 10 2.43 8.15 4.53
N ASP A 11 2.17 6.95 4.03
CA ASP A 11 1.15 6.67 3.03
C ASP A 11 -0.26 6.70 3.64
N GLY A 12 -1.13 7.55 3.11
CA GLY A 12 -2.47 7.76 3.66
C GLY A 12 -2.49 8.51 5.00
N THR A 13 -1.33 8.93 5.53
CA THR A 13 -1.23 9.70 6.78
C THR A 13 -0.67 11.10 6.53
N LEU A 14 0.60 11.21 6.11
CA LEU A 14 1.21 12.50 5.75
C LEU A 14 0.94 12.87 4.29
N VAL A 15 0.75 11.86 3.43
CA VAL A 15 0.52 12.04 1.99
C VAL A 15 -0.68 11.21 1.55
N ASP A 16 -1.62 11.83 0.83
CA ASP A 16 -2.71 11.12 0.16
C ASP A 16 -2.19 10.42 -1.11
N SER A 17 -1.53 9.27 -0.90
CA SER A 17 -0.80 8.53 -1.92
C SER A 17 -1.55 7.30 -2.46
N ARG A 18 -2.72 6.95 -1.89
CA ARG A 18 -3.42 5.69 -2.17
C ARG A 18 -3.65 5.44 -3.66
N SER A 19 -4.16 6.44 -4.38
CA SER A 19 -4.48 6.30 -5.81
C SER A 19 -3.25 6.06 -6.69
N TYR A 20 -2.08 6.58 -6.29
CA TYR A 20 -0.83 6.37 -6.99
C TYR A 20 -0.27 4.96 -6.74
N HIS A 21 -0.40 4.46 -5.50
CA HIS A 21 -0.06 3.08 -5.17
C HIS A 21 -0.93 2.07 -5.92
N TRP A 22 -2.26 2.30 -5.97
CA TRP A 22 -3.17 1.47 -6.75
C TRP A 22 -2.74 1.34 -8.22
N ARG A 23 -2.51 2.48 -8.89
CA ARG A 23 -2.05 2.50 -10.29
C ARG A 23 -0.71 1.79 -10.49
N SER A 24 0.20 1.91 -9.52
CA SER A 24 1.52 1.26 -9.58
C SER A 24 1.40 -0.25 -9.42
N TRP A 25 0.55 -0.73 -8.51
CA TRP A 25 0.27 -2.15 -8.33
C TRP A 25 -0.41 -2.77 -9.55
N GLN A 26 -1.42 -2.10 -10.10
CA GLN A 26 -2.05 -2.54 -11.35
C GLN A 26 -1.01 -2.68 -12.48
N ALA A 27 -0.19 -1.66 -12.70
CA ALA A 27 0.82 -1.70 -13.76
C ALA A 27 1.89 -2.78 -13.55
N ALA A 28 2.33 -2.97 -12.30
CA ALA A 28 3.36 -3.95 -11.98
C ALA A 28 2.85 -5.39 -12.14
N LEU A 29 1.63 -5.69 -11.68
CA LEU A 29 1.08 -7.05 -11.77
C LEU A 29 0.52 -7.37 -13.15
N ASP A 30 -0.05 -6.41 -13.87
CA ASP A 30 -0.50 -6.60 -15.26
C ASP A 30 0.69 -6.97 -16.17
N ALA A 31 1.88 -6.41 -15.93
CA ALA A 31 3.11 -6.79 -16.63
C ALA A 31 3.50 -8.27 -16.41
N GLU A 32 3.09 -8.87 -15.29
CA GLU A 32 3.29 -10.28 -14.96
C GLU A 32 2.06 -11.16 -15.31
N GLY A 33 1.04 -10.58 -15.95
CA GLY A 33 -0.20 -11.27 -16.33
C GLY A 33 -1.15 -11.54 -15.15
N VAL A 34 -1.00 -10.82 -14.04
CA VAL A 34 -1.83 -10.94 -12.84
C VAL A 34 -2.76 -9.74 -12.74
N ALA A 35 -4.07 -9.99 -12.93
CA ALA A 35 -5.09 -8.98 -12.69
C ALA A 35 -5.47 -8.94 -11.21
N ILE A 36 -5.58 -7.72 -10.65
CA ILE A 36 -6.06 -7.49 -9.28
C ILE A 36 -7.23 -6.51 -9.28
N THR A 37 -8.12 -6.66 -8.30
CA THR A 37 -9.21 -5.74 -8.01
C THR A 37 -8.76 -4.64 -7.04
N GLU A 38 -9.53 -3.56 -6.92
CA GLU A 38 -9.23 -2.52 -5.93
C GLU A 38 -9.41 -3.08 -4.51
N GLU A 39 -10.34 -4.02 -4.33
CA GLU A 39 -10.53 -4.75 -3.08
C GLU A 39 -9.28 -5.54 -2.68
N ASP A 40 -8.65 -6.30 -3.58
CA ASP A 40 -7.41 -7.04 -3.31
C ASP A 40 -6.26 -6.10 -2.87
N PHE A 41 -6.16 -4.93 -3.52
CA PHE A 41 -5.21 -3.89 -3.15
C PHE A 41 -5.52 -3.32 -1.75
N LEU A 42 -6.79 -3.07 -1.44
CA LEU A 42 -7.20 -2.49 -0.16
C LEU A 42 -6.92 -3.40 1.04
N GLU A 43 -7.03 -4.72 0.87
CA GLU A 43 -6.73 -5.68 1.93
C GLU A 43 -5.25 -5.65 2.36
N SER A 44 -4.37 -5.17 1.48
CA SER A 44 -2.92 -5.28 1.63
C SER A 44 -2.18 -3.93 1.65
N PHE A 45 -2.84 -2.83 1.30
CA PHE A 45 -2.24 -1.50 1.22
C PHE A 45 -1.61 -1.06 2.56
N GLY A 46 -0.37 -0.55 2.50
CA GLY A 46 0.42 -0.15 3.67
C GLY A 46 1.22 -1.29 4.31
N GLN A 47 1.03 -2.54 3.88
CA GLN A 47 1.87 -3.66 4.30
C GLN A 47 3.16 -3.72 3.50
N ARG A 48 4.14 -4.49 4.00
CA ARG A 48 5.37 -4.77 3.26
C ARG A 48 5.09 -5.68 2.06
N ASN A 49 5.71 -5.39 0.91
CA ASN A 49 5.53 -6.17 -0.32
C ASN A 49 5.79 -7.67 -0.16
N ASP A 50 6.74 -8.07 0.69
CA ASP A 50 7.01 -9.49 0.95
C ASP A 50 5.89 -10.19 1.74
N THR A 51 5.10 -9.46 2.52
CA THR A 51 3.88 -9.98 3.13
C THR A 51 2.77 -10.10 2.09
N ILE A 52 2.64 -9.10 1.21
CA ILE A 52 1.57 -9.03 0.20
C ILE A 52 1.72 -10.13 -0.86
N LEU A 53 2.95 -10.42 -1.31
CA LEU A 53 3.22 -11.36 -2.42
C LEU A 53 3.43 -12.81 -1.96
N LYS A 54 3.29 -13.13 -0.67
CA LYS A 54 3.46 -14.50 -0.19
C LYS A 54 2.25 -15.36 -0.57
N SER A 55 2.55 -16.56 -1.07
CA SER A 55 1.58 -17.63 -1.39
C SER A 55 1.00 -18.30 -0.14
#